data_AF-A0AAD3H7G4-F1
#
_entry.id   AF-A0AAD3H7G4-F1
#
_cell.length_a   1.000
_cell.length_b   1.000
_cell.length_c   1.000
_cell.angle_alpha   90.00
_cell.angle_beta   90.00
_cell.angle_gamma   90.00
#
_symmetry.space_group_name_H-M   'P 1'
#
loop_
_entity.id
_entity.type
_entity.pdbx_description
1 polymer ?
#
loop_
_entity_poly.entity_id
_entity_poly.type
_entity_poly.pdbx_seq_one_letter_code
_entity_poly.pdbx_strand_id
1 'polypeptide(L)'
;MATEASNLLNKENIDAVKEKAEKVAHQAMLYAQSVANGNASIRTAALVAGIFLCLNTLSTFMSDLFSFHINAAIIDIYGFFVGASAIVMESDREAVPYADKLRGILGKNVGLVRTVTGRGLFYCVAASLQLSSTTVRSNIIGYIVFAIGVLYIVLGNMAHKKFKNIRNKKFSERQVKNMFAKYDKDDSNRLEFEEFQLLMKDLDVKLTVQESELMYLSIDTDMKHGITLDEFQEFWLNSPALDTFTV
;
A
#
# COMPACT_ATOMS: atom_id res chain seq x y z
N MET A 1 19.19 -24.02 43.50
CA MET A 1 20.09 -24.14 42.33
C MET A 1 19.34 -24.34 41.01
N ALA A 2 18.52 -25.39 40.82
CA ALA A 2 17.78 -25.58 39.56
C ALA A 2 16.73 -24.48 39.26
N THR A 3 16.05 -23.97 40.28
CA THR A 3 14.99 -22.95 40.17
C THR A 3 15.52 -21.52 39.90
N GLU A 4 16.73 -21.20 40.37
CA GLU A 4 17.39 -19.92 40.08
C GLU A 4 17.93 -19.88 38.65
N ALA A 5 18.52 -20.98 38.18
CA ALA A 5 19.01 -21.09 36.81
C ALA A 5 17.87 -20.99 35.78
N SER A 6 16.69 -21.59 36.04
CA SER A 6 15.53 -21.45 35.15
C SER A 6 14.94 -20.04 35.16
N ASN A 7 14.95 -19.36 36.31
CA ASN A 7 14.47 -17.98 36.41
C ASN A 7 15.40 -16.98 35.72
N LEU A 8 16.71 -17.21 35.76
CA LEU A 8 17.70 -16.38 35.06
C LEU A 8 17.61 -16.57 33.54
N LEU A 9 17.47 -17.81 33.06
CA LEU A 9 17.23 -18.10 31.63
C LEU A 9 15.92 -17.49 31.12
N ASN A 10 14.86 -17.49 31.93
CA ASN A 10 13.59 -16.87 31.56
C ASN A 10 13.69 -15.34 31.49
N LYS A 11 14.43 -14.73 32.42
CA LYS A 11 14.63 -13.28 32.47
C LYS A 11 15.48 -12.77 31.30
N GLU A 12 16.56 -13.49 30.97
CA GLU A 12 17.43 -13.17 29.84
C GLU A 12 16.69 -13.30 28.50
N ASN A 13 15.82 -14.32 28.35
CA ASN A 13 14.94 -14.45 27.19
C ASN A 13 13.91 -13.32 27.08
N ILE A 14 13.32 -12.90 28.21
CA ILE A 14 12.35 -11.78 28.23
C ILE A 14 13.05 -10.46 27.87
N ASP A 15 14.25 -10.23 28.39
CA ASP A 15 15.03 -9.02 28.11
C ASP A 15 15.51 -8.99 26.65
N ALA A 16 15.95 -10.12 26.09
CA ALA A 16 16.31 -10.24 24.68
C ALA A 16 15.09 -10.02 23.75
N VAL A 17 13.91 -10.53 24.12
CA VAL A 17 12.65 -10.29 23.39
C VAL A 17 12.27 -8.82 23.46
N LYS A 18 12.43 -8.18 24.63
CA LYS A 18 12.13 -6.76 24.82
C LYS A 18 13.08 -5.87 24.02
N GLU A 19 14.38 -6.15 24.02
CA GLU A 19 15.37 -5.42 23.23
C GLU A 19 15.11 -5.55 21.72
N LYS A 20 14.76 -6.76 21.27
CA LYS A 20 14.37 -7.00 19.87
C LYS A 20 13.09 -6.24 19.52
N ALA A 21 12.11 -6.20 20.43
CA ALA A 21 10.88 -5.44 20.24
C ALA A 21 11.13 -3.92 20.20
N GLU A 22 12.01 -3.39 21.04
CA GLU A 22 12.40 -1.97 21.05
C GLU A 22 13.14 -1.58 19.76
N LYS A 23 14.05 -2.44 19.27
CA LYS A 23 14.74 -2.25 17.98
C LYS A 23 13.76 -2.22 16.82
N VAL A 24 12.79 -3.14 16.79
CA VAL A 24 11.73 -3.17 15.77
C VAL A 24 10.84 -1.94 15.86
N ALA A 25 10.46 -1.51 17.07
CA ALA A 25 9.66 -0.31 17.28
C ALA A 25 10.40 0.96 16.81
N HIS A 26 11.70 1.08 17.10
CA HIS A 26 12.51 2.20 16.67
C HIS A 26 12.65 2.25 15.14
N GLN A 27 12.89 1.10 14.49
CA GLN A 27 12.92 1.01 13.04
C GLN A 27 11.57 1.38 12.42
N ALA A 28 10.46 0.92 13.01
CA ALA A 28 9.11 1.29 12.57
C ALA A 28 8.85 2.80 12.72
N MET A 29 9.36 3.44 13.77
CA MET A 29 9.22 4.88 13.99
C MET A 29 10.05 5.70 12.97
N LEU A 30 11.30 5.31 12.72
CA LEU A 30 12.14 5.94 11.69
C LEU A 30 11.50 5.80 10.30
N TYR A 31 10.91 4.63 10.02
CA TYR A 31 10.17 4.39 8.79
C TYR A 31 8.93 5.28 8.71
N ALA A 32 8.11 5.35 9.77
CA ALA A 32 6.95 6.23 9.83
C ALA A 32 7.32 7.71 9.64
N GLN A 33 8.45 8.15 10.19
CA GLN A 33 8.97 9.51 9.97
C GLN A 33 9.44 9.71 8.53
N SER A 34 10.09 8.71 7.92
CA SER A 34 10.48 8.78 6.51
C SER A 34 9.28 8.78 5.55
N VAL A 35 8.18 8.11 5.93
CA VAL A 35 6.89 8.16 5.25
C VAL A 35 6.29 9.56 5.44
N ALA A 36 6.28 10.13 6.64
CA ALA A 36 5.79 11.50 6.86
C ALA A 36 6.57 12.56 6.07
N ASN A 37 7.87 12.34 5.86
CA ASN A 37 8.74 13.22 5.08
C ASN A 37 8.64 13.00 3.55
N GLY A 38 7.83 12.05 3.08
CA GLY A 38 7.64 11.76 1.65
C GLY A 38 8.78 10.97 0.98
N ASN A 39 9.75 10.49 1.77
CA ASN A 39 10.93 9.78 1.26
C ASN A 39 10.79 8.26 1.23
N ALA A 40 9.72 7.73 1.84
CA ALA A 40 9.47 6.29 1.89
C ALA A 40 8.16 5.89 1.22
N SER A 41 8.17 4.68 0.67
CA SER A 41 7.09 4.05 -0.07
C SER A 41 5.84 3.91 0.79
N ILE A 42 4.71 4.47 0.33
CA ILE A 42 3.44 4.26 1.01
C ILE A 42 2.93 2.83 0.80
N ARG A 43 3.26 2.23 -0.34
CA ARG A 43 2.94 0.83 -0.66
C ARG A 43 3.60 -0.13 0.31
N THR A 44 4.89 0.07 0.59
CA THR A 44 5.63 -0.77 1.54
C THR A 44 5.05 -0.63 2.96
N ALA A 45 4.60 0.57 3.35
CA ALA A 45 3.92 0.77 4.63
C ALA A 45 2.60 -0.03 4.71
N ALA A 46 1.78 0.04 3.65
CA ALA A 46 0.52 -0.68 3.55
C ALA A 46 0.70 -2.20 3.49
N LEU A 47 1.73 -2.69 2.79
CA LEU A 47 2.09 -4.10 2.74
C LEU A 47 2.47 -4.63 4.13
N VAL A 48 3.36 -3.91 4.83
CA VAL A 48 3.78 -4.28 6.19
C VAL A 48 2.59 -4.27 7.14
N ALA A 49 1.74 -3.24 7.09
CA ALA A 49 0.53 -3.16 7.89
C ALA A 49 -0.43 -4.33 7.59
N GLY A 50 -0.60 -4.71 6.32
CA GLY A 50 -1.40 -5.86 5.90
C GLY A 50 -0.88 -7.19 6.45
N ILE A 51 0.45 -7.40 6.44
CA ILE A 51 1.09 -8.58 7.03
C ILE A 51 0.84 -8.64 8.54
N PHE A 52 1.11 -7.54 9.25
CA PHE A 52 0.87 -7.47 10.70
C PHE A 52 -0.60 -7.72 11.04
N LEU A 53 -1.51 -7.18 10.24
CA LEU A 53 -2.94 -7.38 10.41
C LEU A 53 -3.30 -8.87 10.27
N CYS A 54 -2.86 -9.56 9.21
CA CYS A 54 -3.10 -10.99 9.03
C CYS A 54 -2.54 -11.84 10.17
N LEU A 55 -1.33 -11.54 10.63
CA LEU A 55 -0.71 -12.29 11.73
C LEU A 55 -1.46 -12.06 13.05
N ASN A 56 -1.89 -10.83 13.32
CA ASN A 56 -2.64 -10.51 14.52
C ASN A 56 -4.00 -11.22 14.51
N THR A 57 -4.78 -11.10 13.43
CA THR A 57 -6.12 -11.69 13.38
C THR A 57 -6.08 -13.21 13.37
N LEU A 58 -5.08 -13.84 12.75
CA LEU A 58 -4.89 -15.28 12.84
C LEU A 58 -4.60 -15.73 14.29
N SER A 59 -3.80 -14.95 15.03
CA SER A 59 -3.47 -15.26 16.42
C SER A 59 -4.65 -15.04 17.38
N THR A 60 -5.46 -14.00 17.17
CA THR A 60 -6.60 -13.68 18.05
C THR A 60 -7.82 -14.53 17.74
N PHE A 61 -8.02 -14.90 16.47
CA PHE A 61 -9.17 -15.67 16.02
C PHE A 61 -9.34 -16.97 16.80
N MET A 62 -8.26 -17.72 17.02
CA MET A 62 -8.32 -18.97 17.77
C MET A 62 -8.76 -18.76 19.23
N SER A 63 -8.27 -17.70 19.87
CA SER A 63 -8.65 -17.33 21.24
C SER A 63 -10.11 -16.94 21.30
N ASP A 64 -10.56 -16.10 20.38
CA ASP A 64 -11.93 -15.56 20.38
C ASP A 64 -12.96 -16.62 19.99
N LEU A 65 -12.59 -17.55 19.10
CA LEU A 65 -13.41 -18.70 18.73
C LEU A 65 -13.65 -19.65 19.92
N PHE A 66 -12.59 -20.02 20.65
CA PHE A 66 -12.73 -20.92 21.81
C PHE A 66 -13.33 -20.23 23.04
N SER A 67 -13.17 -18.92 23.17
CA SER A 67 -13.80 -18.13 24.24
C SER A 67 -15.26 -17.78 23.96
N PHE A 68 -15.83 -18.27 22.84
CA PHE A 68 -17.19 -17.98 22.38
C PHE A 68 -17.49 -16.48 22.18
N HIS A 69 -16.45 -15.67 21.92
CA HIS A 69 -16.59 -14.27 21.55
C HIS A 69 -16.85 -14.14 20.04
N ILE A 70 -18.02 -14.62 19.60
CA ILE A 70 -18.37 -14.73 18.17
C ILE A 70 -18.23 -13.39 17.43
N ASN A 71 -18.61 -12.28 18.06
CA ASN A 71 -18.49 -10.95 17.45
C ASN A 71 -17.02 -10.59 17.16
N ALA A 72 -16.10 -10.90 18.07
CA ALA A 72 -14.67 -10.64 17.90
C ALA A 72 -14.06 -11.59 16.85
N ALA A 73 -14.45 -12.87 16.87
CA ALA A 73 -14.05 -13.85 15.85
C ALA A 73 -14.50 -13.45 14.43
N ILE A 74 -15.69 -12.85 14.28
CA ILE A 74 -16.15 -12.31 13.00
C ILE A 74 -15.28 -11.13 12.55
N ILE A 75 -14.98 -10.18 13.44
CA ILE A 75 -14.09 -9.04 13.13
C ILE A 75 -12.70 -9.55 12.71
N ASP A 76 -12.18 -10.59 13.34
CA ASP A 76 -10.90 -11.20 12.98
C ASP A 76 -10.91 -11.84 11.59
N ILE A 77 -12.00 -12.51 11.21
CA ILE A 77 -12.18 -13.03 9.84
C ILE A 77 -12.12 -11.87 8.84
N TYR A 78 -12.87 -10.79 9.09
CA TYR A 78 -12.85 -9.61 8.20
C TYR A 78 -11.46 -8.98 8.14
N GLY A 79 -10.80 -8.78 9.28
CA GLY A 79 -9.46 -8.21 9.35
C GLY A 79 -8.43 -9.07 8.60
N PHE A 80 -8.54 -10.40 8.66
CA PHE A 80 -7.70 -11.29 7.87
C PHE A 80 -7.88 -11.08 6.36
N PHE A 81 -9.12 -11.00 5.87
CA PHE A 81 -9.37 -10.76 4.45
C PHE A 81 -8.92 -9.37 3.98
N VAL A 82 -9.07 -8.35 4.82
CA VAL A 82 -8.54 -7.01 4.55
C VAL A 82 -7.02 -7.04 4.47
N GLY A 83 -6.35 -7.64 5.44
CA GLY A 83 -4.90 -7.77 5.45
C GLY A 83 -4.39 -8.53 4.22
N ALA A 84 -5.06 -9.63 3.85
CA ALA A 84 -4.73 -10.40 2.66
C ALA A 84 -4.95 -9.59 1.38
N SER A 85 -6.02 -8.78 1.32
CA SER A 85 -6.28 -7.87 0.20
C SER A 85 -5.20 -6.80 0.09
N ALA A 86 -4.79 -6.19 1.22
CA ALA A 86 -3.69 -5.22 1.25
C ALA A 86 -2.38 -5.84 0.75
N ILE A 87 -2.04 -7.05 1.21
CA ILE A 87 -0.85 -7.77 0.72
C ILE A 87 -0.93 -8.00 -0.79
N VAL A 88 -2.06 -8.50 -1.28
CA VAL A 88 -2.27 -8.73 -2.72
C VAL A 88 -2.15 -7.43 -3.51
N MET A 89 -2.71 -6.33 -3.02
CA MET A 89 -2.72 -5.05 -3.74
C MET A 89 -1.36 -4.36 -3.76
N GLU A 90 -0.59 -4.47 -2.68
CA GLU A 90 0.65 -3.71 -2.50
C GLU A 90 1.92 -4.51 -2.82
N SER A 91 1.85 -5.84 -2.84
CA SER A 91 2.98 -6.70 -3.20
C SER A 91 3.50 -6.42 -4.62
N ASP A 92 4.80 -6.57 -4.83
CA ASP A 92 5.33 -6.59 -6.17
C ASP A 92 5.04 -7.94 -6.86
N ARG A 93 5.04 -7.93 -8.19
CA ARG A 93 4.70 -9.11 -9.01
C ARG A 93 5.55 -10.34 -8.70
N GLU A 94 6.82 -10.12 -8.43
CA GLU A 94 7.78 -11.21 -8.16
C GLU A 94 7.60 -11.81 -6.77
N ALA A 95 7.08 -11.04 -5.81
CA ALA A 95 6.95 -11.47 -4.43
C ALA A 95 5.80 -12.47 -4.23
N VAL A 96 4.73 -12.39 -5.03
CA VAL A 96 3.53 -13.23 -4.87
C VAL A 96 3.03 -13.76 -6.24
N PRO A 97 3.28 -15.04 -6.57
CA PRO A 97 2.95 -15.63 -7.89
C PRO A 97 1.47 -15.59 -8.27
N TYR A 98 0.58 -15.48 -7.29
CA TYR A 98 -0.88 -15.46 -7.48
C TYR A 98 -1.50 -14.06 -7.36
N ALA A 99 -0.72 -13.03 -7.05
CA ALA A 99 -1.25 -11.68 -6.82
C ALA A 99 -1.93 -11.12 -8.06
N ASP A 100 -1.39 -11.35 -9.26
CA ASP A 100 -1.96 -10.85 -10.51
C ASP A 100 -3.38 -11.38 -10.76
N LYS A 101 -3.62 -12.68 -10.51
CA LYS A 101 -4.97 -13.27 -10.63
C LYS A 101 -5.93 -12.69 -9.59
N LEU A 102 -5.48 -12.58 -8.34
CA LEU A 102 -6.30 -12.08 -7.24
C LEU A 102 -6.62 -10.59 -7.40
N ARG A 103 -5.66 -9.77 -7.87
CA ARG A 103 -5.90 -8.37 -8.25
C ARG A 103 -6.91 -8.25 -9.37
N GLY A 104 -6.84 -9.11 -10.40
CA GLY A 104 -7.83 -9.13 -11.47
C GLY A 104 -9.25 -9.39 -10.95
N ILE A 105 -9.39 -10.33 -10.00
CA ILE A 105 -10.68 -10.65 -9.36
C ILE A 105 -11.15 -9.47 -8.49
N LEU A 106 -10.27 -8.94 -7.63
CA LEU A 106 -10.57 -7.80 -6.76
C LEU A 106 -10.96 -6.56 -7.57
N GLY A 107 -10.21 -6.24 -8.62
CA GLY A 107 -10.49 -5.12 -9.49
C GLY A 107 -11.79 -5.30 -10.27
N LYS A 108 -12.19 -6.53 -10.63
CA LYS A 108 -13.47 -6.77 -11.31
C LYS A 108 -14.67 -6.65 -10.36
N ASN A 109 -14.53 -7.14 -9.13
CA ASN A 109 -15.63 -7.22 -8.17
C ASN A 109 -15.75 -5.96 -7.29
N VAL A 110 -14.64 -5.27 -7.06
CA VAL A 110 -14.54 -4.07 -6.22
C VAL A 110 -13.83 -3.00 -7.04
N GLY A 111 -14.57 -2.36 -7.95
CA GLY A 111 -14.02 -1.34 -8.85
C GLY A 111 -13.32 -0.18 -8.12
N LEU A 112 -13.73 0.08 -6.87
CA LEU A 112 -13.11 1.06 -5.97
C LEU A 112 -11.62 0.78 -5.72
N VAL A 113 -11.21 -0.48 -5.65
CA VAL A 113 -9.83 -0.89 -5.34
C VAL A 113 -8.85 -0.56 -6.48
N ARG A 114 -9.36 -0.30 -7.69
CA ARG A 114 -8.52 0.10 -8.83
C ARG A 114 -7.96 1.50 -8.66
N THR A 115 -8.72 2.41 -8.04
CA THR A 115 -8.28 3.80 -7.86
C THR A 115 -7.50 3.96 -6.58
N VAL A 116 -6.45 4.77 -6.60
CA VAL A 116 -5.63 5.08 -5.42
C VAL A 116 -6.48 5.58 -4.24
N THR A 117 -7.41 6.50 -4.49
CA THR A 117 -8.34 7.02 -3.47
C THR A 117 -9.27 5.93 -2.95
N GLY A 118 -9.73 5.04 -3.82
CA GLY A 118 -10.61 3.96 -3.42
C GLY A 118 -9.90 2.87 -2.61
N ARG A 119 -8.60 2.62 -2.84
CA ARG A 119 -7.77 1.81 -1.92
C ARG A 119 -7.70 2.43 -0.53
N GLY A 120 -7.47 3.75 -0.47
CA GLY A 120 -7.48 4.49 0.79
C GLY A 120 -8.81 4.41 1.53
N LEU A 121 -9.93 4.57 0.81
CA LEU A 121 -11.27 4.42 1.38
C LEU A 121 -11.53 3.00 1.89
N PHE A 122 -11.11 1.99 1.13
CA PHE A 122 -11.20 0.59 1.53
C PHE A 122 -10.45 0.35 2.86
N TYR A 123 -9.22 0.84 2.99
CA TYR A 123 -8.45 0.75 4.24
C TYR A 123 -9.12 1.49 5.40
N CYS A 124 -9.69 2.68 5.17
CA CYS A 124 -10.41 3.43 6.21
C CYS A 124 -11.65 2.69 6.73
N VAL A 125 -12.45 2.10 5.83
CA VAL A 125 -13.66 1.34 6.20
C VAL A 125 -13.27 0.05 6.94
N ALA A 126 -12.25 -0.65 6.46
CA ALA A 126 -11.77 -1.84 7.13
C ALA A 126 -11.22 -1.54 8.53
N ALA A 127 -10.45 -0.46 8.66
CA ALA A 127 -9.90 -0.03 9.93
C ALA A 127 -10.96 0.40 10.93
N SER A 128 -12.02 1.11 10.51
CA SER A 128 -13.10 1.51 11.41
C SER A 128 -13.86 0.29 11.96
N LEU A 129 -14.06 -0.74 11.13
CA LEU A 129 -14.65 -2.00 11.58
C LEU A 129 -13.76 -2.70 12.62
N GLN A 130 -12.45 -2.70 12.42
CA GLN A 130 -11.53 -3.32 13.37
C GLN A 130 -11.39 -2.55 14.69
N LEU A 131 -11.49 -1.22 14.65
CA LEU A 131 -11.53 -0.38 15.85
C LEU A 131 -12.79 -0.61 16.70
N SER A 132 -13.82 -1.25 16.13
CA SER A 132 -15.00 -1.71 16.88
C SER A 132 -14.72 -2.94 17.75
N SER A 133 -13.54 -3.55 17.65
CA SER A 133 -13.17 -4.68 18.50
C SER A 133 -12.93 -4.24 19.95
N THR A 134 -13.28 -5.10 20.91
CA THR A 134 -13.14 -4.84 22.35
C THR A 134 -11.70 -4.98 22.86
N THR A 135 -10.78 -5.47 22.03
CA THR A 135 -9.39 -5.78 22.44
C THR A 135 -8.46 -4.61 22.15
N VAL A 136 -7.91 -4.00 23.20
CA VAL A 136 -7.01 -2.82 23.13
C VAL A 136 -5.81 -3.05 22.20
N ARG A 137 -5.28 -4.29 22.14
CA ARG A 137 -4.14 -4.66 21.28
C ARG A 137 -4.49 -4.56 19.78
N SER A 138 -5.69 -4.98 19.40
CA SER A 138 -6.17 -4.94 18.00
C SER A 138 -6.45 -3.52 17.53
N ASN A 139 -6.76 -2.60 18.45
CA ASN A 139 -7.06 -1.21 18.12
C ASN A 139 -5.83 -0.44 17.63
N ILE A 140 -4.62 -0.76 18.11
CA ILE A 140 -3.38 -0.12 17.63
C ILE A 140 -3.21 -0.36 16.12
N ILE A 141 -3.40 -1.61 15.67
CA ILE A 141 -3.31 -1.97 14.25
C ILE A 141 -4.40 -1.25 13.46
N GLY A 142 -5.62 -1.20 13.99
CA GLY A 142 -6.72 -0.43 13.41
C GLY A 142 -6.36 1.03 13.16
N TYR A 143 -5.76 1.72 14.14
CA TYR A 143 -5.33 3.12 13.96
C TYR A 143 -4.23 3.27 12.90
N ILE A 144 -3.28 2.33 12.81
CA ILE A 144 -2.22 2.34 11.79
C ILE A 144 -2.84 2.19 10.39
N VAL A 145 -3.71 1.20 10.20
CA VAL A 145 -4.38 0.97 8.90
C VAL A 145 -5.26 2.15 8.52
N PHE A 146 -5.96 2.76 9.49
CA PHE A 146 -6.74 3.97 9.27
C PHE A 146 -5.87 5.15 8.82
N ALA A 147 -4.73 5.37 9.48
CA ALA A 147 -3.80 6.43 9.11
C ALA A 147 -3.22 6.23 7.70
N ILE A 148 -2.90 4.99 7.32
CA ILE A 148 -2.48 4.64 5.96
C ILE A 148 -3.59 4.95 4.96
N GLY A 149 -4.84 4.58 5.27
CA GLY A 149 -5.99 4.90 4.42
C GLY A 149 -6.17 6.40 4.19
N VAL A 150 -6.05 7.21 5.24
CA VAL A 150 -6.10 8.68 5.15
C VAL A 150 -4.94 9.21 4.31
N LEU A 151 -3.72 8.69 4.49
CA LEU A 151 -2.55 9.10 3.70
C LEU A 151 -2.76 8.79 2.20
N TYR A 152 -3.30 7.62 1.84
CA TYR A 152 -3.64 7.29 0.44
C TYR A 152 -4.60 8.31 -0.17
N ILE A 153 -5.64 8.71 0.57
CA ILE A 153 -6.63 9.68 0.09
C ILE A 153 -6.00 11.08 -0.08
N VAL A 154 -5.27 11.55 0.94
CA VAL A 154 -4.66 12.90 0.93
C VAL A 154 -3.61 13.01 -0.17
N LEU A 155 -2.67 12.05 -0.21
CA LEU A 155 -1.58 12.06 -1.17
C LEU A 155 -2.09 11.76 -2.59
N GLY A 156 -3.12 10.92 -2.74
CA GLY A 156 -3.78 10.69 -4.03
C GLY A 156 -4.36 11.98 -4.59
N ASN A 157 -5.04 12.77 -3.75
CA ASN A 157 -5.57 14.09 -4.14
C ASN A 157 -4.46 15.10 -4.45
N MET A 158 -3.35 15.08 -3.71
CA MET A 158 -2.20 15.94 -3.97
C MET A 158 -1.52 15.59 -5.30
N ALA A 159 -1.26 14.31 -5.53
CA ALA A 159 -0.74 13.78 -6.78
C ALA A 159 -1.64 14.23 -7.94
N HIS A 160 -2.96 14.02 -7.83
CA HIS A 160 -3.93 14.42 -8.87
C HIS A 160 -3.89 15.92 -9.21
N LYS A 161 -3.72 16.80 -8.22
CA LYS A 161 -3.55 18.24 -8.47
C LYS A 161 -2.25 18.54 -9.24
N LYS A 162 -1.14 17.86 -8.90
CA LYS A 162 0.11 17.99 -9.64
C LYS A 162 -0.01 17.43 -11.06
N PHE A 163 -0.70 16.30 -11.24
CA PHE A 163 -1.03 15.71 -12.54
C PHE A 163 -1.74 16.67 -13.48
N LYS A 164 -2.76 17.36 -12.98
CA LYS A 164 -3.55 18.30 -13.79
C LYS A 164 -2.68 19.39 -14.39
N ASN A 165 -1.66 19.85 -13.67
CA ASN A 165 -0.73 20.87 -14.15
C ASN A 165 0.24 20.34 -15.21
N ILE A 166 0.68 19.08 -15.09
CA ILE A 166 1.61 18.45 -16.04
C ILE A 166 0.90 18.11 -17.35
N ARG A 167 -0.32 17.58 -17.27
CA ARG A 167 -1.12 17.18 -18.45
C ARG A 167 -1.48 18.35 -19.36
N ASN A 168 -1.41 19.59 -18.87
CA ASN A 168 -1.57 20.79 -19.69
C ASN A 168 -0.42 20.96 -20.72
N LYS A 169 0.72 20.28 -20.53
CA LYS A 169 1.76 20.17 -21.55
C LYS A 169 1.28 19.18 -22.62
N LYS A 170 0.73 19.68 -23.72
CA LYS A 170 0.31 18.84 -24.85
C LYS A 170 1.53 18.30 -25.59
N PHE A 171 1.71 16.99 -25.56
CA PHE A 171 2.65 16.28 -26.40
C PHE A 171 1.92 15.65 -27.59
N SER A 172 2.56 15.62 -28.76
CA SER A 172 2.08 14.82 -29.89
C SER A 172 2.27 13.33 -29.61
N GLU A 173 1.45 12.48 -30.23
CA GLU A 173 1.55 11.02 -30.09
C GLU A 173 2.99 10.50 -30.34
N ARG A 174 3.66 11.05 -31.36
CA ARG A 174 5.04 10.71 -31.68
C ARG A 174 6.02 11.08 -30.56
N GLN A 175 5.83 12.23 -29.92
CA GLN A 175 6.66 12.64 -28.77
C GLN A 175 6.42 11.71 -27.58
N VAL A 176 5.18 11.32 -27.30
CA VAL A 176 4.85 10.38 -26.23
C VAL A 176 5.52 9.03 -26.46
N LYS A 177 5.42 8.46 -27.67
CA LYS A 177 6.10 7.20 -28.05
C LYS A 177 7.61 7.29 -27.93
N ASN A 178 8.21 8.36 -28.46
CA ASN A 178 9.66 8.56 -28.38
C ASN A 178 10.13 8.70 -26.93
N MET A 179 9.30 9.33 -26.08
CA MET A 179 9.62 9.50 -24.68
C MET A 179 9.54 8.17 -23.94
N PHE A 180 8.48 7.39 -24.16
CA PHE A 180 8.36 6.02 -23.65
C PHE A 180 9.59 5.17 -24.01
N ALA A 181 9.91 5.08 -25.30
CA ALA A 181 11.06 4.31 -25.80
C ALA A 181 12.44 4.84 -25.34
N LYS A 182 12.52 6.10 -24.87
CA LYS A 182 13.76 6.65 -24.31
C LYS A 182 14.04 6.12 -22.91
N TYR A 183 12.99 5.87 -22.10
CA TYR A 183 13.15 5.47 -20.70
C TYR A 183 12.96 3.99 -20.45
N ASP A 184 12.21 3.28 -21.30
CA ASP A 184 12.16 1.82 -21.35
C ASP A 184 13.53 1.29 -21.79
N LYS A 185 14.44 1.13 -20.81
CA LYS A 185 15.85 0.82 -21.07
C LYS A 185 16.08 -0.66 -21.32
N ASP A 186 15.22 -1.49 -20.76
CA ASP A 186 15.29 -2.94 -20.86
C ASP A 186 14.43 -3.50 -22.00
N ASP A 187 13.72 -2.62 -22.74
CA ASP A 187 12.82 -2.96 -23.84
C ASP A 187 11.71 -3.92 -23.38
N SER A 188 11.32 -3.80 -22.10
CA SER A 188 10.25 -4.57 -21.49
C SER A 188 8.86 -4.22 -22.03
N ASN A 189 8.77 -3.16 -22.85
CA ASN A 189 7.53 -2.55 -23.33
C ASN A 189 6.64 -2.04 -22.18
N ARG A 190 7.27 -1.74 -21.04
CA ARG A 190 6.64 -1.20 -19.83
C ARG A 190 7.60 -0.18 -19.22
N LEU A 191 7.06 0.87 -18.62
CA LEU A 191 7.84 1.72 -17.75
C LEU A 191 7.72 1.19 -16.33
N GLU A 192 8.86 0.76 -15.79
CA GLU A 192 8.97 0.44 -14.37
C GLU A 192 8.98 1.71 -13.52
N PHE A 193 8.82 1.57 -12.20
CA PHE A 193 8.70 2.71 -11.29
C PHE A 193 9.93 3.64 -11.36
N GLU A 194 11.12 3.08 -11.44
CA GLU A 194 12.39 3.82 -11.49
C GLU A 194 12.55 4.58 -12.81
N GLU A 195 12.17 3.96 -13.92
CA GLU A 195 12.16 4.58 -15.25
C GLU A 195 11.14 5.72 -15.31
N PHE A 196 9.96 5.51 -14.71
CA PHE A 196 8.93 6.55 -14.57
C PHE A 196 9.42 7.74 -13.71
N GLN A 197 10.16 7.48 -12.62
CA GLN A 197 10.74 8.55 -11.81
C GLN A 197 11.77 9.39 -12.59
N LEU A 198 12.62 8.73 -13.38
CA LEU A 198 13.59 9.42 -14.25
C LEU A 198 12.89 10.25 -15.32
N LEU A 199 11.85 9.70 -15.95
CA LEU A 199 10.99 10.40 -16.90
C LEU A 199 10.39 11.69 -16.29
N MET A 200 9.80 11.59 -15.09
CA MET A 200 9.18 12.75 -14.43
C MET A 200 10.22 13.82 -14.08
N LYS A 201 11.42 13.41 -13.68
CA LYS A 201 12.54 14.33 -13.38
C LYS A 201 13.00 15.08 -14.63
N ASP A 202 13.14 14.39 -15.76
CA ASP A 202 13.52 15.01 -17.04
C ASP A 202 12.43 15.96 -17.57
N LEU A 203 11.18 15.78 -17.17
CA LEU A 203 10.06 16.70 -17.46
C LEU A 203 9.99 17.93 -16.54
N ASP A 204 11.00 18.10 -15.68
CA ASP A 204 11.11 19.13 -14.64
C ASP A 204 9.94 19.09 -13.64
N VAL A 205 9.46 17.88 -13.33
CA VAL A 205 8.41 17.66 -12.34
C VAL A 205 9.04 17.17 -11.04
N LYS A 206 8.99 18.01 -10.01
CA LYS A 206 9.45 17.66 -8.67
C LYS A 206 8.35 16.91 -7.90
N LEU A 207 8.56 15.61 -7.75
CA LEU A 207 7.70 14.71 -7.00
C LEU A 207 8.48 14.10 -5.84
N THR A 208 7.80 13.95 -4.71
CA THR A 208 8.27 13.07 -3.63
C THR A 208 8.12 11.61 -4.05
N VAL A 209 8.77 10.68 -3.34
CA VAL A 209 8.67 9.24 -3.65
C VAL A 209 7.21 8.79 -3.63
N GLN A 210 6.46 9.22 -2.63
CA GLN A 210 5.05 8.86 -2.47
C GLN A 210 4.16 9.45 -3.56
N GLU A 211 4.40 10.71 -3.93
CA GLU A 211 3.67 11.31 -5.04
C GLU A 211 3.97 10.51 -6.31
N SER A 212 5.25 10.26 -6.64
CA SER A 212 5.61 9.42 -7.78
C SER A 212 4.94 8.06 -7.77
N GLU A 213 4.86 7.37 -6.63
CA GLU A 213 4.21 6.06 -6.50
C GLU A 213 2.72 6.14 -6.78
N LEU A 214 2.02 7.11 -6.18
CA LEU A 214 0.59 7.27 -6.40
C LEU A 214 0.31 7.75 -7.82
N MET A 215 1.24 8.51 -8.41
CA MET A 215 1.18 8.86 -9.81
C MET A 215 1.29 7.61 -10.69
N TYR A 216 2.31 6.81 -10.46
CA TYR A 216 2.53 5.54 -11.14
C TYR A 216 1.30 4.64 -11.05
N LEU A 217 0.76 4.42 -9.84
CA LEU A 217 -0.44 3.61 -9.59
C LEU A 217 -1.71 4.16 -10.26
N SER A 218 -1.81 5.46 -10.48
CA SER A 218 -2.99 6.05 -11.14
C SER A 218 -2.97 5.89 -12.66
N ILE A 219 -1.79 5.65 -13.26
CA ILE A 219 -1.62 5.41 -14.69
C ILE A 219 -1.69 3.89 -14.98
N ASP A 220 -1.14 3.06 -14.09
CA ASP A 220 -1.18 1.59 -14.14
C ASP A 220 -2.59 1.05 -13.82
N THR A 221 -3.51 1.25 -14.76
CA THR A 221 -4.94 0.94 -14.58
C THR A 221 -5.24 -0.55 -14.52
N ASP A 222 -4.38 -1.38 -15.13
CA ASP A 222 -4.52 -2.83 -15.12
C ASP A 222 -3.90 -3.50 -13.87
N MET A 223 -3.31 -2.70 -12.97
CA MET A 223 -2.69 -3.12 -11.70
C MET A 223 -1.59 -4.17 -11.86
N LYS A 224 -0.90 -4.12 -13.00
CA LYS A 224 0.24 -4.97 -13.32
C LYS A 224 1.57 -4.39 -12.86
N HIS A 225 1.56 -3.27 -12.15
CA HIS A 225 2.76 -2.59 -11.67
C HIS A 225 3.77 -2.32 -12.80
N GLY A 226 3.28 -1.90 -13.97
CA GLY A 226 4.12 -1.60 -15.13
C GLY A 226 3.32 -0.88 -16.19
N ILE A 227 3.60 0.42 -16.37
CA ILE A 227 2.86 1.30 -17.27
C ILE A 227 3.15 0.89 -18.71
N THR A 228 2.13 0.39 -19.41
CA THR A 228 2.24 0.06 -20.83
C THR A 228 2.21 1.31 -21.71
N LEU A 229 2.65 1.19 -22.97
CA LEU A 229 2.59 2.30 -23.92
C LEU A 229 1.15 2.82 -24.09
N ASP A 230 0.17 1.94 -24.14
CA ASP A 230 -1.25 2.30 -24.29
C ASP A 230 -1.75 3.12 -23.09
N GLU A 231 -1.44 2.69 -21.87
CA GLU A 231 -1.78 3.42 -20.64
C GLU A 231 -1.08 4.79 -20.61
N PHE A 232 0.18 4.84 -21.00
CA PHE A 232 0.95 6.08 -21.08
C PHE A 232 0.39 7.05 -22.11
N GLN A 233 -0.05 6.54 -23.26
CA GLN A 233 -0.69 7.32 -24.31
C GLN A 233 -2.08 7.80 -23.89
N GLU A 234 -2.92 6.95 -23.33
CA GLU A 234 -4.24 7.33 -22.81
C GLU A 234 -4.10 8.46 -21.78
N PHE A 235 -3.11 8.33 -20.91
CA PHE A 235 -2.82 9.32 -19.91
C PHE A 235 -2.44 10.69 -20.49
N TRP A 236 -1.56 10.76 -21.51
CA TRP A 236 -1.13 12.04 -22.13
C TRP A 236 -2.02 12.58 -23.24
N LEU A 237 -2.72 11.73 -23.98
CA LEU A 237 -3.45 12.12 -25.20
C LEU A 237 -4.94 12.30 -24.96
N ASN A 238 -5.54 11.55 -24.04
CA ASN A 238 -6.95 11.74 -23.71
C ASN A 238 -7.13 12.90 -22.72
N SER A 239 -8.26 13.59 -22.80
CA SER A 239 -8.75 14.60 -21.85
C SER A 239 -10.27 14.64 -22.00
N PRO A 240 -11.11 14.68 -20.96
CA PRO A 240 -11.10 14.08 -19.63
C PRO A 240 -12.14 12.92 -19.55
N ALA A 241 -11.72 11.68 -19.34
CA ALA A 241 -12.64 10.60 -18.89
C ALA A 241 -12.36 10.16 -17.44
N LEU A 242 -11.37 10.77 -16.80
CA LEU A 242 -11.01 10.51 -15.40
C LEU A 242 -11.63 11.53 -14.42
N ASP A 243 -12.23 12.61 -14.93
CA ASP A 243 -13.02 13.56 -14.11
C ASP A 243 -14.37 12.94 -13.68
N THR A 244 -14.78 11.80 -14.25
CA THR A 244 -16.03 11.10 -13.92
C THR A 244 -15.91 10.09 -12.77
N PHE A 245 -14.71 9.86 -12.22
CA PHE A 245 -14.51 8.91 -11.12
C PHE A 245 -14.04 9.54 -9.80
N THR A 246 -14.01 10.88 -9.70
CA THR A 246 -13.92 11.56 -8.41
C THR A 246 -15.29 11.62 -7.74
N VAL A 247 -15.56 10.64 -6.89
CA VAL A 247 -16.38 10.82 -5.67
C VAL A 247 -15.52 10.43 -4.48
#